data_AF-A0A3D3CPV2-F1
#
_entry.id   AF-A0A3D3CPV2-F1
#
_cell.length_a   1.000
_cell.length_b   1.000
_cell.length_c   1.000
_cell.angle_alpha   90.00
_cell.angle_beta   90.00
_cell.angle_gamma   90.00
#
_symmetry.space_group_name_H-M   'P 1'
#
loop_
_entity.id
_entity.type
_entity.pdbx_description
1 polymer ?
#
loop_
_entity_poly.entity_id
_entity_poly.type
_entity_poly.pdbx_seq_one_letter_code
_entity_poly.pdbx_strand_id
1 'polypeptide(L)' 'VGYPLCPLDAYDEAKKASVFILNARGGEGVVRELLSYIETTKKEEV' A
#
# COMPACT_ATOMS: atom_id res chain seq x y z
N VAL A 1 -4.03 -12.85 5.25
CA VAL A 1 -2.78 -12.10 4.99
C VAL A 1 -2.34 -11.40 6.27
N GLY A 2 -1.06 -11.11 6.46
CA GLY A 2 -0.53 -10.53 7.71
C GLY A 2 -0.64 -9.00 7.82
N TYR A 3 -0.62 -8.29 6.70
CA TYR A 3 -0.78 -6.82 6.65
C TYR A 3 -1.55 -6.45 5.38
N PRO A 4 -2.90 -6.42 5.41
CA PRO A 4 -3.70 -6.18 4.22
C PRO A 4 -3.60 -4.71 3.80
N LEU A 5 -3.37 -4.51 2.50
CA LEU A 5 -3.27 -3.20 1.87
C LEU A 5 -3.99 -3.20 0.53
N CYS A 6 -4.42 -2.04 0.05
CA CYS A 6 -5.10 -1.92 -1.24
C CYS A 6 -4.77 -0.60 -1.95
N PRO A 7 -4.93 -0.53 -3.29
CA PRO A 7 -4.80 0.71 -4.04
C PRO A 7 -5.97 1.67 -3.76
N LEU A 8 -5.78 2.93 -4.16
CA LEU A 8 -6.74 4.02 -3.92
C LEU A 8 -8.12 3.77 -4.57
N ASP A 9 -8.14 3.11 -5.73
CA ASP A 9 -9.35 2.81 -6.50
C ASP A 9 -9.88 1.39 -6.29
N ALA A 10 -9.44 0.72 -5.22
CA ALA A 10 -10.06 -0.52 -4.78
C ALA A 10 -11.55 -0.32 -4.43
N TYR A 11 -12.32 -1.40 -4.56
CA TYR A 11 -13.71 -1.46 -4.14
C TYR A 11 -13.84 -1.18 -2.63
N ASP A 12 -14.95 -0.57 -2.21
CA ASP A 12 -15.07 -0.02 -0.86
C ASP A 12 -14.95 -1.09 0.23
N GLU A 13 -15.44 -2.30 -0.03
CA GLU A 13 -15.34 -3.45 0.85
C GLU A 13 -13.88 -3.88 1.04
N ALA A 14 -13.05 -3.77 -0.01
CA ALA A 14 -11.63 -4.05 0.09
C ALA A 14 -10.89 -2.96 0.89
N LYS A 15 -11.29 -1.69 0.75
CA LYS A 15 -10.78 -0.58 1.57
C LYS A 15 -11.11 -0.73 3.04
N LYS A 16 -12.32 -1.20 3.37
CA LYS A 16 -12.74 -1.45 4.77
C LYS A 16 -11.96 -2.60 5.42
N ALA A 17 -11.51 -3.57 4.62
CA ALA A 17 -10.75 -4.71 5.08
C ALA A 17 -9.24 -4.48 5.12
N SER A 18 -8.73 -3.35 4.61
CA SER A 18 -7.31 -3.04 4.57
C SER A 18 -6.87 -2.18 5.76
N VAL A 19 -5.63 -2.42 6.21
CA VAL A 19 -4.98 -1.62 7.26
C VAL A 19 -4.33 -0.37 6.66
N PHE A 20 -3.98 -0.43 5.37
CA PHE A 20 -3.35 0.68 4.67
C PHE A 20 -3.87 0.81 3.25
N ILE A 21 -4.25 2.03 2.86
CA ILE A 21 -4.68 2.36 1.52
C ILE A 21 -3.56 3.18 0.88
N LEU A 22 -3.01 2.68 -0.22
CA LEU A 22 -1.98 3.36 -1.02
C LEU A 22 -2.61 4.52 -1.81
N ASN A 23 -1.80 5.51 -2.17
CA ASN A 23 -2.27 6.66 -2.95
C ASN A 23 -2.39 6.34 -4.44
N ALA A 24 -1.59 5.39 -4.95
CA ALA A 24 -1.64 4.97 -6.34
C ALA A 24 -2.88 4.12 -6.64
N ARG A 25 -3.41 4.33 -7.85
CA ARG A 25 -4.46 3.51 -8.44
C ARG A 25 -3.88 2.24 -9.07
N GLY A 26 -4.71 1.22 -9.24
CA GLY A 26 -4.35 -0.03 -9.92
C GLY A 26 -3.70 0.23 -11.28
N GLY A 27 -2.50 -0.31 -11.51
CA GLY A 27 -1.75 -0.12 -12.76
C GLY A 27 -0.92 1.18 -12.82
N GLU A 28 -1.11 2.13 -11.91
CA GLU A 28 -0.40 3.41 -11.88
C GLU A 28 0.83 3.42 -10.96
N GLY A 29 1.36 2.24 -10.62
CA GLY A 29 2.57 2.10 -9.81
C GLY A 29 2.36 1.74 -8.34
N VAL A 30 1.22 1.12 -7.99
CA VAL A 30 0.91 0.59 -6.64
C VAL A 30 2.07 -0.17 -6.01
N VAL A 31 2.67 -1.12 -6.75
CA VAL A 31 3.79 -1.93 -6.25
C VAL A 31 5.05 -1.09 -6.03
N ARG A 32 5.27 -0.07 -6.88
CA ARG A 32 6.41 0.83 -6.75
C ARG A 32 6.28 1.73 -5.52
N GLU A 33 5.10 2.30 -5.29
CA GLU A 33 4.81 3.06 -4.07
C GLU A 33 5.00 2.20 -2.82
N LEU A 34 4.45 0.97 -2.82
CA LEU A 34 4.64 0.02 -1.73
C LEU A 34 6.13 -0.27 -1.46
N LEU A 35 6.92 -0.50 -2.51
CA LEU A 35 8.35 -0.73 -2.37
C LEU A 35 9.06 0.48 -1.75
N SER A 36 8.73 1.70 -2.19
CA SER A 36 9.28 2.93 -1.61
C SER A 36 8.94 3.10 -0.14
N TYR A 37 7.73 2.72 0.30
CA TYR A 37 7.38 2.71 1.73
C TYR A 37 8.28 1.73 2.50
N ILE A 38 8.41 0.50 2.02
CA ILE A 38 9.23 -0.54 2.67
C ILE A 38 10.71 -0.10 2.76
N GLU A 39 11.25 0.49 1.70
CA GLU A 39 12.63 0.97 1.66
C GLU A 39 12.86 2.18 2.56
N THR A 40 11.89 3.09 2.65
CA THR A 40 11.96 4.26 3.55
C THR A 40 11.94 3.82 5.01
N THR A 41 11.05 2.90 5.40
CA THR A 41 11.00 2.38 6.77
C THR A 41 12.30 1.70 7.18
N LYS A 42 12.98 1.00 6.27
CA LYS A 42 14.29 0.38 6.57
C LYS A 42 15.41 1.38 6.86
N LYS A 43 15.30 2.62 6.38
CA LYS A 43 16.34 3.66 6.61
C LYS A 43 16.21 4.34 7.97
N GLU A 44 15.05 4.25 8.62
CA GLU A 44 14.84 4.83 9.95
C GLU A 44 15.29 3.90 11.09
N GLU A 45 15.56 2.62 10.79
CA GLU A 45 16.02 1.60 11.75
C GLU A 45 17.55 1.38 11.74
N VAL A 46 18.33 2.22 11.03
CA VAL A 46 19.81 2.15 10.94
C VAL A 46 20.48 3.40 11.50
#